data_AF-A0A914WXK9-F1
#
_entry.id   AF-A0A914WXK9-F1
#
_cell.length_a   1.000
_cell.length_b   1.000
_cell.length_c   1.000
_cell.angle_alpha   90.00
_cell.angle_beta   90.00
_cell.angle_gamma   90.00
#
_symmetry.space_group_name_H-M   'P 1'
#
loop_
_entity.id
_entity.type
_entity.pdbx_description
1 polymer ?
#
loop_
_entity_poly.entity_id
_entity_poly.type
_entity_poly.pdbx_seq_one_letter_code
_entity_poly.pdbx_strand_id
1 'polypeptide(L)'
;MFAIISTCRCVFLRKTINVNLRQLNLSLSRLQLCSSTFVERNCHNEPSSSTSFAESKFKKRRPYLSAFACFLKEYDSKENDNPGTPLYLWQHMTADEKSIYEAKAKAFNDLNKVTENLPQRLNVKKRKSAVNVIRSGRSEFSFNRLKNFDRKLVEEYNMPKRPLRPIWRFAAVSGNRLPKSQLSALYDRLPDEEKENYSNAYSAELTVFQEHLKEWKAKMIADGNEHILRRISGRWPKATKSSKDDWNELASQHGRPKHPGSVLTLFRSDLSAESSAMLSRQEFRRRWDQLDPEKKTEYSERLRKKTDEYRAKLRQWRDSMLASGNDEIVHALSRCKTGTRANQWLPETRRSITCFKLADEHKMPKYPVGPFKKFIETLGKKMPVSEKSVLYRKLPEEQRKQYYDAFREELEAYRKNLRDWKSRMIAEGHEDVLKKLKPKGVVEQFIKASKIEKYRAAYKADYGVYREQFAKWKAGMLADASEETLEKLDIRPPSRHKTAGRKKSLLSGKPKFPLYPFHRFLLDSGVTPEAEHREEQLYMWRSLKPSQKEKYQNEFRSERTVYDEKLREWNAEKTAEGK
;
A
#
# COMPACT_ATOMS: atom_id res chain seq x y z
N MET A 1 -58.08 -27.09 -43.18
CA MET A 1 -59.52 -26.99 -42.85
C MET A 1 -60.09 -28.40 -42.90
N PHE A 2 -61.07 -28.74 -42.04
CA PHE A 2 -61.54 -30.12 -41.77
C PHE A 2 -60.44 -31.04 -41.19
N ALA A 3 -60.71 -32.19 -40.55
CA ALA A 3 -61.74 -32.59 -39.56
C ALA A 3 -61.20 -33.89 -38.89
N ILE A 4 -60.91 -33.95 -37.59
CA ILE A 4 -61.74 -34.45 -36.45
C ILE A 4 -62.39 -35.85 -36.67
N ILE A 5 -62.39 -36.68 -35.59
CA ILE A 5 -63.05 -38.01 -35.40
C ILE A 5 -62.20 -39.20 -35.92
N SER A 6 -61.57 -40.03 -35.04
CA SER A 6 -62.05 -41.21 -34.25
C SER A 6 -62.15 -42.51 -35.10
N THR A 7 -62.10 -43.76 -34.60
CA THR A 7 -62.42 -44.34 -33.27
C THR A 7 -61.77 -45.75 -33.11
N CYS A 8 -61.63 -46.27 -31.88
CA CYS A 8 -61.54 -47.70 -31.47
C CYS A 8 -60.49 -48.65 -32.13
N ARG A 9 -59.84 -49.59 -31.42
CA ARG A 9 -60.42 -50.67 -30.57
C ARG A 9 -59.47 -51.14 -29.45
N CYS A 10 -60.05 -51.85 -28.48
CA CYS A 10 -59.34 -52.54 -27.39
C CYS A 10 -59.17 -54.05 -27.66
N VAL A 11 -58.76 -54.79 -26.62
CA VAL A 11 -58.74 -56.27 -26.46
C VAL A 11 -57.46 -56.99 -26.92
N PHE A 12 -56.60 -57.36 -25.94
CA PHE A 12 -56.27 -58.76 -25.55
C PHE A 12 -55.43 -58.70 -24.25
N LEU A 13 -56.04 -58.90 -23.07
CA LEU A 13 -56.16 -60.17 -22.32
C LEU A 13 -54.87 -60.71 -21.66
N ARG A 14 -54.84 -60.70 -20.32
CA ARG A 14 -53.85 -61.37 -19.45
C ARG A 14 -54.24 -62.83 -19.18
N LYS A 15 -53.23 -63.72 -19.02
CA LYS A 15 -53.14 -64.96 -18.20
C LYS A 15 -51.81 -65.66 -18.60
N THR A 16 -51.05 -66.44 -17.83
CA THR A 16 -51.02 -66.94 -16.42
C THR A 16 -49.53 -67.29 -16.10
N ILE A 17 -48.99 -67.61 -14.92
CA ILE A 17 -49.36 -67.80 -13.49
C ILE A 17 -48.06 -67.43 -12.71
N ASN A 18 -47.97 -66.72 -11.57
CA ASN A 18 -48.50 -66.86 -10.20
C ASN A 18 -48.10 -68.15 -9.46
N VAL A 19 -47.26 -68.06 -8.41
CA VAL A 19 -47.22 -68.90 -7.18
C VAL A 19 -46.01 -68.51 -6.32
N ASN A 20 -46.29 -68.05 -5.08
CA ASN A 20 -45.63 -68.31 -3.78
C ASN A 20 -44.08 -68.30 -3.60
N LEU A 21 -43.52 -67.92 -2.43
CA LEU A 21 -44.09 -67.27 -1.24
C LEU A 21 -43.02 -66.55 -0.40
N ARG A 22 -43.52 -65.71 0.51
CA ARG A 22 -42.83 -65.01 1.60
C ARG A 22 -41.79 -65.86 2.35
N GLN A 23 -40.52 -65.45 2.30
CA GLN A 23 -39.61 -65.41 3.45
C GLN A 23 -38.55 -64.31 3.19
N LEU A 24 -37.75 -63.95 4.19
CA LEU A 24 -36.77 -62.84 4.15
C LEU A 24 -37.38 -61.46 3.81
N ASN A 25 -38.43 -61.05 4.54
CA ASN A 25 -38.90 -59.66 4.56
C ASN A 25 -39.00 -59.13 6.00
N LEU A 26 -37.84 -59.03 6.66
CA LEU A 26 -37.64 -58.43 7.98
C LEU A 26 -36.32 -57.64 7.98
N SER A 27 -36.33 -56.47 8.65
CA SER A 27 -35.29 -55.42 8.66
C SER A 27 -35.24 -54.50 7.41
N LEU A 28 -34.60 -53.33 7.57
CA LEU A 28 -34.45 -52.23 6.58
C LEU A 28 -35.73 -51.50 6.12
N SER A 29 -36.80 -51.53 6.91
CA SER A 29 -37.92 -50.56 6.80
C SER A 29 -37.84 -49.47 7.88
N ARG A 30 -37.07 -48.37 7.63
CA ARG A 30 -37.31 -47.01 8.17
C ARG A 30 -36.24 -45.98 7.72
N LEU A 31 -36.69 -44.75 7.45
CA LEU A 31 -35.91 -43.51 7.22
C LEU A 31 -35.32 -43.23 5.81
N GLN A 32 -36.14 -43.37 4.77
CA GLN A 32 -36.15 -42.40 3.66
C GLN A 32 -37.60 -41.99 3.32
N LEU A 33 -37.98 -40.79 3.76
CA LEU A 33 -39.11 -39.92 3.37
C LEU A 33 -38.89 -38.62 4.20
N CYS A 34 -39.19 -37.40 3.74
CA CYS A 34 -40.06 -37.00 2.62
C CYS A 34 -39.33 -36.11 1.59
N SER A 35 -39.86 -36.10 0.37
CA SER A 35 -39.64 -35.04 -0.63
C SER A 35 -40.96 -34.70 -1.32
N SER A 36 -41.26 -33.40 -1.46
CA SER A 36 -42.46 -32.88 -2.14
C SER A 36 -42.31 -31.36 -2.32
N THR A 37 -42.76 -30.68 -3.38
CA THR A 37 -43.21 -31.08 -4.75
C THR A 37 -43.22 -29.80 -5.62
N PHE A 38 -43.31 -29.92 -6.95
CA PHE A 38 -43.63 -28.83 -7.92
C PHE A 38 -42.55 -27.72 -8.05
N VAL A 39 -42.26 -27.09 -9.20
CA VAL A 39 -42.97 -26.91 -10.50
C VAL A 39 -41.97 -27.02 -11.67
N GLU A 40 -42.37 -27.59 -12.81
CA GLU A 40 -41.61 -27.49 -14.07
C GLU A 40 -41.99 -26.25 -14.89
N ARG A 41 -41.01 -25.47 -15.37
CA ARG A 41 -41.18 -24.51 -16.48
C ARG A 41 -39.91 -24.40 -17.34
N ASN A 42 -40.13 -24.35 -18.65
CA ASN A 42 -39.18 -24.30 -19.76
C ASN A 42 -37.91 -23.45 -19.53
N CYS A 43 -36.74 -24.03 -19.83
CA CYS A 43 -35.47 -23.32 -20.02
C CYS A 43 -34.62 -23.96 -21.14
N HIS A 44 -34.87 -23.59 -22.41
CA HIS A 44 -33.79 -23.61 -23.40
C HIS A 44 -32.87 -22.41 -23.13
N ASN A 45 -31.71 -22.64 -22.54
CA ASN A 45 -30.58 -21.70 -22.52
C ASN A 45 -29.29 -22.44 -22.16
N GLU A 46 -28.17 -22.06 -22.79
CA GLU A 46 -26.88 -22.72 -22.58
C GLU A 46 -26.28 -22.42 -21.19
N PRO A 47 -25.52 -23.35 -20.59
CA PRO A 47 -24.82 -23.14 -19.33
C PRO A 47 -23.59 -22.23 -19.51
N SER A 48 -23.82 -20.92 -19.60
CA SER A 48 -22.73 -19.93 -19.62
C SER A 48 -21.82 -20.08 -18.39
N SER A 49 -20.50 -20.11 -18.61
CA SER A 49 -19.53 -20.69 -17.67
C SER A 49 -19.23 -19.82 -16.44
N SER A 50 -20.08 -19.91 -15.41
CA SER A 50 -20.02 -19.11 -14.17
C SER A 50 -18.87 -19.48 -13.20
N THR A 51 -17.63 -19.45 -13.66
CA THR A 51 -16.40 -19.76 -12.88
C THR A 51 -16.11 -18.76 -11.74
N SER A 52 -16.82 -17.63 -11.68
CA SER A 52 -16.63 -16.54 -10.72
C SER A 52 -16.88 -16.93 -9.26
N PHE A 53 -17.72 -17.92 -8.98
CA PHE A 53 -18.06 -18.31 -7.61
C PHE A 53 -16.89 -19.01 -6.88
N ALA A 54 -16.07 -19.76 -7.61
CA ALA A 54 -14.93 -20.51 -7.05
C ALA A 54 -13.80 -19.58 -6.59
N GLU A 55 -13.41 -18.58 -7.40
CA GLU A 55 -12.33 -17.64 -7.06
C GLU A 55 -12.64 -16.81 -5.79
N SER A 56 -13.92 -16.66 -5.43
CA SER A 56 -14.36 -15.96 -4.23
C SER A 56 -13.86 -16.59 -2.91
N LYS A 57 -13.62 -17.92 -2.86
CA LYS A 57 -13.23 -18.62 -1.62
C LYS A 57 -11.79 -18.33 -1.16
N PHE A 58 -10.91 -17.79 -2.02
CA PHE A 58 -9.54 -17.39 -1.66
C PHE A 58 -9.44 -16.11 -0.81
N LYS A 59 -10.55 -15.42 -0.52
CA LYS A 59 -10.54 -14.06 0.06
C LYS A 59 -10.01 -13.91 1.49
N LYS A 60 -9.96 -14.97 2.30
CA LYS A 60 -9.48 -14.91 3.69
C LYS A 60 -8.03 -15.40 3.79
N ARG A 61 -7.06 -14.47 3.81
CA ARG A 61 -5.78 -14.75 4.50
C ARG A 61 -6.13 -15.09 5.95
N ARG A 62 -5.90 -16.34 6.35
CA ARG A 62 -5.98 -16.74 7.75
C ARG A 62 -4.86 -15.98 8.48
N PRO A 63 -5.12 -15.34 9.64
CA PRO A 63 -4.04 -14.71 10.40
C PRO A 63 -3.03 -15.77 10.83
N TYR A 64 -1.79 -15.36 11.10
CA TYR A 64 -0.87 -16.21 11.83
C TYR A 64 -1.53 -16.57 13.17
N LEU A 65 -1.72 -17.87 13.44
CA LEU A 65 -2.21 -18.30 14.73
C LEU A 65 -1.03 -18.39 15.69
N SER A 66 -1.21 -17.86 16.90
CA SER A 66 -0.42 -18.26 18.06
C SER A 66 -0.91 -19.60 18.59
N ALA A 67 -0.13 -20.25 19.44
CA ALA A 67 -0.54 -21.49 20.11
C ALA A 67 -1.87 -21.30 20.88
N PHE A 68 -1.99 -20.21 21.65
CA PHE A 68 -3.25 -19.83 22.32
C PHE A 68 -4.43 -19.66 21.33
N ALA A 69 -4.22 -19.14 20.12
CA ALA A 69 -5.27 -19.03 19.11
C ALA A 69 -5.60 -20.35 18.37
N CYS A 70 -4.78 -21.39 18.55
CA CYS A 70 -5.12 -22.77 18.23
C CYS A 70 -5.89 -23.43 19.38
N PHE A 71 -5.45 -23.22 20.62
CA PHE A 71 -6.13 -23.68 21.84
C PHE A 71 -7.57 -23.14 21.93
N LEU A 72 -7.77 -21.83 21.79
CA LEU A 72 -9.10 -21.22 21.84
C LEU A 72 -10.09 -21.88 20.88
N LYS A 73 -9.67 -22.23 19.65
CA LYS A 73 -10.56 -22.90 18.70
C LYS A 73 -10.92 -24.34 19.07
N GLU A 74 -10.03 -25.02 19.77
CA GLU A 74 -10.29 -26.37 20.27
C GLU A 74 -11.13 -26.34 21.54
N TYR A 75 -10.97 -25.28 22.36
CA TYR A 75 -11.84 -24.98 23.49
C TYR A 75 -13.26 -24.60 23.03
N ASP A 76 -13.39 -23.63 22.11
CA ASP A 76 -14.65 -23.16 21.50
C ASP A 76 -15.43 -24.26 20.73
N SER A 77 -14.78 -25.39 20.42
CA SER A 77 -15.40 -26.53 19.71
C SER A 77 -15.73 -27.73 20.59
N LYS A 78 -15.41 -27.65 21.89
CA LYS A 78 -15.85 -28.60 22.91
C LYS A 78 -16.90 -27.88 23.75
N GLU A 79 -18.12 -28.42 23.80
CA GLU A 79 -19.14 -27.97 24.74
C GLU A 79 -18.69 -28.38 26.15
N ASN A 80 -17.86 -27.53 26.76
CA ASN A 80 -17.27 -27.77 28.08
C ASN A 80 -18.18 -27.18 29.16
N ASP A 81 -18.75 -28.04 30.01
CA ASP A 81 -19.51 -27.62 31.21
C ASP A 81 -18.64 -26.96 32.29
N ASN A 82 -17.34 -26.83 32.06
CA ASN A 82 -16.37 -26.32 33.02
C ASN A 82 -16.24 -24.77 32.90
N PRO A 83 -16.67 -23.98 33.90
CA PRO A 83 -16.76 -22.52 33.81
C PRO A 83 -15.41 -21.78 33.87
N GLY A 84 -14.28 -22.49 33.94
CA GLY A 84 -12.95 -21.88 33.95
C GLY A 84 -12.65 -21.09 32.68
N THR A 85 -12.25 -19.82 32.83
CA THR A 85 -11.97 -18.96 31.66
C THR A 85 -10.84 -19.56 30.79
N PRO A 86 -10.90 -19.45 29.45
CA PRO A 86 -9.90 -20.07 28.58
C PRO A 86 -8.47 -19.56 28.83
N LEU A 87 -8.33 -18.31 29.29
CA LEU A 87 -7.03 -17.74 29.64
C LEU A 87 -6.44 -18.37 30.90
N TYR A 88 -7.26 -18.64 31.92
CA TYR A 88 -6.82 -19.31 33.14
C TYR A 88 -6.32 -20.73 32.84
N LEU A 89 -7.10 -21.50 32.06
CA LEU A 89 -6.69 -22.84 31.62
C LEU A 89 -5.38 -22.80 30.83
N TRP A 90 -5.27 -21.90 29.84
CA TRP A 90 -4.03 -21.72 29.07
C TRP A 90 -2.83 -21.33 29.94
N GLN A 91 -3.02 -20.57 31.01
CA GLN A 91 -1.95 -20.23 31.95
C GLN A 91 -1.46 -21.47 32.72
N HIS A 92 -2.37 -22.31 33.22
CA HIS A 92 -2.06 -23.46 34.09
C HIS A 92 -1.70 -24.75 33.36
N MET A 93 -1.96 -24.87 32.06
CA MET A 93 -1.49 -25.99 31.22
C MET A 93 0.02 -26.21 31.33
N THR A 94 0.49 -27.44 31.19
CA THR A 94 1.92 -27.78 31.24
C THR A 94 2.68 -27.26 30.02
N ALA A 95 4.02 -27.30 30.08
CA ALA A 95 4.87 -26.95 28.93
C ALA A 95 4.61 -27.88 27.73
N ASP A 96 4.39 -29.17 27.97
CA ASP A 96 4.15 -30.18 26.94
C ASP A 96 2.78 -29.99 26.27
N GLU A 97 1.75 -29.69 27.06
CA GLU A 97 0.43 -29.32 26.54
C GLU A 97 0.51 -28.07 25.65
N LYS A 98 1.22 -27.03 26.10
CA LYS A 98 1.45 -25.80 25.31
C LYS A 98 2.23 -26.09 24.02
N SER A 99 3.23 -26.98 24.08
CA SER A 99 4.03 -27.43 22.93
C SER A 99 3.17 -28.07 21.82
N ILE A 100 2.14 -28.86 22.18
CA ILE A 100 1.18 -29.41 21.20
C ILE A 100 0.47 -28.29 20.42
N TYR A 101 0.07 -27.20 21.09
CA TYR A 101 -0.56 -26.06 20.41
C TYR A 101 0.43 -25.18 19.65
N GLU A 102 1.69 -25.11 20.07
CA GLU A 102 2.77 -24.50 19.27
C GLU A 102 3.05 -25.28 17.99
N ALA A 103 3.07 -26.61 18.04
CA ALA A 103 3.17 -27.46 16.87
C ALA A 103 1.97 -27.29 15.91
N LYS A 104 0.73 -27.29 16.44
CA LYS A 104 -0.50 -26.98 15.67
C LYS A 104 -0.41 -25.60 15.00
N ALA A 105 0.04 -24.57 15.73
CA ALA A 105 0.22 -23.21 15.21
C ALA A 105 1.32 -23.13 14.13
N LYS A 106 2.48 -23.76 14.35
CA LYS A 106 3.58 -23.85 13.38
C LYS A 106 3.13 -24.49 12.07
N ALA A 107 2.50 -25.66 12.13
CA ALA A 107 1.97 -26.36 10.95
C ALA A 107 0.95 -25.50 10.17
N PHE A 108 0.02 -24.84 10.86
CA PHE A 108 -0.93 -23.92 10.24
C PHE A 108 -0.26 -22.71 9.59
N ASN A 109 0.78 -22.16 10.23
CA ASN A 109 1.53 -21.02 9.71
C ASN A 109 2.43 -21.39 8.52
N ASP A 110 2.96 -22.62 8.47
CA ASP A 110 3.69 -23.14 7.32
C ASP A 110 2.75 -23.45 6.14
N LEU A 111 1.56 -23.99 6.40
CA LEU A 111 0.50 -24.10 5.38
C LEU A 111 0.12 -22.71 4.82
N ASN A 112 0.00 -21.69 5.68
CA ASN A 112 -0.22 -20.31 5.24
C ASN A 112 0.91 -19.83 4.30
N LYS A 113 2.20 -20.07 4.63
CA LYS A 113 3.34 -19.72 3.73
C LYS A 113 3.23 -20.38 2.36
N VAL A 114 2.77 -21.63 2.28
CA VAL A 114 2.49 -22.30 0.99
C VAL A 114 1.38 -21.56 0.22
N THR A 115 0.28 -21.18 0.89
CA THR A 115 -0.81 -20.42 0.24
C THR A 115 -0.44 -18.98 -0.15
N GLU A 116 0.51 -18.33 0.55
CA GLU A 116 0.99 -16.99 0.15
C GLU A 116 1.82 -17.02 -1.15
N ASN A 117 2.41 -18.17 -1.50
CA ASN A 117 3.16 -18.36 -2.73
C ASN A 117 2.32 -18.83 -3.93
N LEU A 118 1.10 -19.34 -3.69
CA LEU A 118 0.17 -19.79 -4.73
C LEU A 118 -0.11 -18.72 -5.82
N PRO A 119 -0.31 -17.42 -5.50
CA PRO A 119 -0.44 -16.35 -6.50
C PRO A 119 0.79 -16.12 -7.41
N GLN A 120 1.97 -16.66 -7.05
CA GLN A 120 3.15 -16.60 -7.91
C GLN A 120 3.12 -17.69 -9.00
N ARG A 121 2.39 -18.79 -8.76
CA ARG A 121 2.17 -19.89 -9.72
C ARG A 121 1.03 -19.61 -10.72
N LEU A 122 0.29 -18.52 -10.55
CA LEU A 122 -0.78 -18.09 -11.46
C LEU A 122 -0.24 -17.30 -12.66
N ASN A 123 -0.78 -17.58 -13.85
CA ASN A 123 -0.58 -16.77 -15.06
C ASN A 123 -0.85 -15.27 -14.79
N VAL A 124 -0.08 -14.38 -15.42
CA VAL A 124 -0.13 -12.92 -15.25
C VAL A 124 -1.56 -12.33 -15.24
N LYS A 125 -2.48 -12.80 -16.11
CA LYS A 125 -3.89 -12.35 -16.11
C LYS A 125 -4.60 -12.72 -14.79
N LYS A 126 -4.56 -13.98 -14.38
CA LYS A 126 -5.15 -14.46 -13.11
C LYS A 126 -4.46 -13.85 -11.89
N ARG A 127 -3.14 -13.67 -11.91
CA ARG A 127 -2.36 -12.99 -10.86
C ARG A 127 -2.78 -11.52 -10.69
N LYS A 128 -3.04 -10.78 -11.77
CA LYS A 128 -3.59 -9.41 -11.70
C LYS A 128 -5.01 -9.39 -11.10
N SER A 129 -5.88 -10.32 -11.50
CA SER A 129 -7.22 -10.47 -10.90
C SER A 129 -7.14 -10.72 -9.39
N ALA A 130 -6.40 -11.76 -8.97
CA ALA A 130 -6.23 -12.12 -7.57
C ALA A 130 -5.65 -10.97 -6.72
N VAL A 131 -4.64 -10.25 -7.22
CA VAL A 131 -4.08 -9.07 -6.54
C VAL A 131 -5.11 -7.95 -6.38
N ASN A 132 -5.96 -7.70 -7.40
CA ASN A 132 -7.02 -6.69 -7.31
C ASN A 132 -8.13 -7.11 -6.33
N VAL A 133 -8.53 -8.39 -6.29
CA VAL A 133 -9.49 -8.92 -5.31
C VAL A 133 -8.93 -8.86 -3.88
N ILE A 134 -7.66 -9.20 -3.67
CA ILE A 134 -6.99 -9.06 -2.37
C ILE A 134 -6.87 -7.59 -1.97
N ARG A 135 -6.60 -6.68 -2.92
CA ARG A 135 -6.46 -5.24 -2.66
C ARG A 135 -7.79 -4.60 -2.28
N SER A 136 -8.86 -4.86 -3.05
CA SER A 136 -10.21 -4.37 -2.76
C SER A 136 -10.74 -4.91 -1.42
N GLY A 137 -10.64 -6.22 -1.20
CA GLY A 137 -11.02 -6.84 0.07
C GLY A 137 -10.22 -6.32 1.28
N ARG A 138 -8.92 -6.00 1.12
CA ARG A 138 -8.14 -5.32 2.17
C ARG A 138 -8.64 -3.90 2.44
N SER A 139 -8.89 -3.08 1.41
CA SER A 139 -9.45 -1.74 1.61
C SER A 139 -10.84 -1.76 2.24
N GLU A 140 -11.71 -2.70 1.84
CA GLU A 140 -13.06 -2.82 2.38
C GLU A 140 -13.07 -3.35 3.82
N PHE A 141 -12.30 -4.41 4.12
CA PHE A 141 -12.19 -4.93 5.49
C PHE A 141 -11.56 -3.91 6.45
N SER A 142 -10.51 -3.19 6.03
CA SER A 142 -9.93 -2.13 6.86
C SER A 142 -10.88 -0.94 7.03
N PHE A 143 -11.61 -0.53 5.98
CA PHE A 143 -12.62 0.52 6.07
C PHE A 143 -13.77 0.13 7.00
N ASN A 144 -14.24 -1.12 6.94
CA ASN A 144 -15.32 -1.65 7.78
C ASN A 144 -14.86 -1.88 9.22
N ARG A 145 -13.65 -2.42 9.47
CA ARG A 145 -13.08 -2.50 10.83
C ARG A 145 -12.92 -1.11 11.44
N LEU A 146 -12.43 -0.14 10.66
CA LEU A 146 -12.33 1.25 11.09
C LEU A 146 -13.73 1.85 11.34
N LYS A 147 -14.73 1.54 10.49
CA LYS A 147 -16.13 2.00 10.68
C LYS A 147 -16.75 1.44 11.95
N ASN A 148 -16.50 0.17 12.28
CA ASN A 148 -17.00 -0.44 13.50
C ASN A 148 -16.27 0.07 14.75
N PHE A 149 -14.96 0.36 14.65
CA PHE A 149 -14.23 1.02 15.74
C PHE A 149 -14.72 2.46 15.96
N ASP A 150 -14.87 3.24 14.89
CA ASP A 150 -15.39 4.61 14.97
C ASP A 150 -16.87 4.61 15.45
N ARG A 151 -17.66 3.56 15.16
CA ARG A 151 -19.01 3.36 15.70
C ARG A 151 -18.96 3.06 17.21
N LYS A 152 -18.02 2.22 17.66
CA LYS A 152 -17.81 1.96 19.09
C LYS A 152 -17.44 3.24 19.84
N LEU A 153 -16.51 4.06 19.33
CA LEU A 153 -16.24 5.39 19.92
C LEU A 153 -17.48 6.28 19.97
N VAL A 154 -18.30 6.28 18.92
CA VAL A 154 -19.56 7.04 18.86
C VAL A 154 -20.58 6.58 19.92
N GLU A 155 -20.60 5.28 20.23
CA GLU A 155 -21.43 4.67 21.27
C GLU A 155 -20.87 4.95 22.68
N GLU A 156 -19.58 4.68 22.89
CA GLU A 156 -18.79 4.84 24.13
C GLU A 156 -18.81 6.28 24.67
N TYR A 157 -18.62 7.27 23.79
CA TYR A 157 -18.65 8.68 24.15
C TYR A 157 -20.07 9.30 24.06
N ASN A 158 -21.13 8.49 23.92
CA ASN A 158 -22.53 8.94 23.86
C ASN A 158 -22.78 10.09 22.86
N MET A 159 -22.20 10.00 21.65
CA MET A 159 -22.37 11.06 20.65
C MET A 159 -23.86 11.17 20.23
N PRO A 160 -24.45 12.38 20.23
CA PRO A 160 -25.83 12.59 19.81
C PRO A 160 -26.15 11.94 18.45
N LYS A 161 -27.29 11.24 18.37
CA LYS A 161 -27.79 10.61 17.14
C LYS A 161 -28.48 11.67 16.28
N ARG A 162 -28.22 11.66 14.96
CA ARG A 162 -28.91 12.55 14.01
C ARG A 162 -30.40 12.19 13.91
N PRO A 163 -31.31 13.18 13.81
CA PRO A 163 -32.74 12.92 13.62
C PRO A 163 -33.02 12.22 12.29
N LEU A 164 -34.13 11.47 12.27
CA LEU A 164 -34.58 10.77 11.06
C LEU A 164 -35.20 11.77 10.08
N ARG A 165 -34.62 11.85 8.88
CA ARG A 165 -35.19 12.63 7.75
C ARG A 165 -36.64 12.21 7.47
N PRO A 166 -37.49 13.08 6.91
CA PRO A 166 -38.93 12.86 6.76
C PRO A 166 -39.33 11.46 6.22
N ILE A 167 -38.77 11.03 5.09
CA ILE A 167 -38.98 9.68 4.52
C ILE A 167 -38.62 8.51 5.45
N TRP A 168 -37.60 8.66 6.32
CA TRP A 168 -37.22 7.64 7.29
C TRP A 168 -38.03 7.75 8.60
N ARG A 169 -38.57 8.93 8.92
CA ARG A 169 -39.57 9.12 9.98
C ARG A 169 -40.89 8.44 9.60
N PHE A 170 -41.38 8.68 8.39
CA PHE A 170 -42.52 7.96 7.79
C PHE A 170 -42.31 6.43 7.83
N ALA A 171 -41.12 5.95 7.45
CA ALA A 171 -40.79 4.50 7.53
C ALA A 171 -40.89 3.94 8.95
N ALA A 172 -40.45 4.70 9.96
CA ALA A 172 -40.50 4.29 11.36
C ALA A 172 -41.93 4.33 11.91
N VAL A 173 -42.69 5.40 11.64
CA VAL A 173 -44.08 5.58 12.10
C VAL A 173 -45.03 4.56 11.45
N SER A 174 -44.89 4.31 10.15
CA SER A 174 -45.72 3.32 9.44
C SER A 174 -45.27 1.86 9.62
N GLY A 175 -44.22 1.59 10.41
CA GLY A 175 -43.66 0.25 10.64
C GLY A 175 -43.04 -0.43 9.40
N ASN A 176 -43.07 0.22 8.23
CA ASN A 176 -42.78 -0.38 6.94
C ASN A 176 -41.29 -0.69 6.73
N ARG A 177 -40.91 -1.98 6.85
CA ARG A 177 -39.57 -2.50 6.51
C ARG A 177 -39.34 -2.68 5.00
N LEU A 178 -39.97 -1.84 4.18
CA LEU A 178 -39.95 -1.93 2.72
C LEU A 178 -38.59 -1.50 2.12
N PRO A 179 -38.17 -2.08 0.98
CA PRO A 179 -37.05 -1.57 0.18
C PRO A 179 -37.17 -0.07 -0.10
N LYS A 180 -36.04 0.64 -0.06
CA LYS A 180 -36.00 2.12 -0.19
C LYS A 180 -36.74 2.67 -1.41
N SER A 181 -36.75 1.94 -2.54
CA SER A 181 -37.49 2.33 -3.75
C SER A 181 -39.00 2.34 -3.54
N GLN A 182 -39.55 1.30 -2.90
CA GLN A 182 -40.97 1.23 -2.54
C GLN A 182 -41.33 2.25 -1.46
N LEU A 183 -40.45 2.44 -0.46
CA LEU A 183 -40.63 3.47 0.56
C LEU A 183 -40.69 4.88 -0.04
N SER A 184 -39.85 5.20 -1.05
CA SER A 184 -39.96 6.46 -1.79
C SER A 184 -41.30 6.55 -2.49
N ALA A 185 -41.66 5.56 -3.32
CA ALA A 185 -42.91 5.58 -4.07
C ALA A 185 -44.18 5.66 -3.21
N LEU A 186 -44.13 5.24 -1.93
CA LEU A 186 -45.19 5.49 -0.95
C LEU A 186 -45.13 6.92 -0.38
N TYR A 187 -43.95 7.37 0.07
CA TYR A 187 -43.75 8.72 0.60
C TYR A 187 -44.11 9.82 -0.43
N ASP A 188 -43.74 9.61 -1.68
CA ASP A 188 -43.98 10.52 -2.79
C ASP A 188 -45.51 10.66 -3.08
N ARG A 189 -46.31 9.65 -2.73
CA ARG A 189 -47.78 9.61 -2.85
C ARG A 189 -48.55 10.16 -1.65
N LEU A 190 -47.91 10.47 -0.52
CA LEU A 190 -48.59 11.04 0.65
C LEU A 190 -49.18 12.43 0.32
N PRO A 191 -50.24 12.88 1.01
CA PRO A 191 -50.64 14.29 1.00
C PRO A 191 -49.47 15.19 1.39
N ASP A 192 -49.34 16.36 0.77
CA ASP A 192 -48.22 17.27 1.07
C ASP A 192 -48.28 17.80 2.52
N GLU A 193 -49.47 17.86 3.13
CA GLU A 193 -49.69 18.12 4.57
C GLU A 193 -48.99 17.09 5.46
N GLU A 194 -49.04 15.79 5.14
CA GLU A 194 -48.32 14.76 5.88
C GLU A 194 -46.81 14.87 5.67
N LYS A 195 -46.37 15.17 4.44
CA LYS A 195 -44.95 15.42 4.13
C LYS A 195 -44.42 16.63 4.91
N GLU A 196 -45.23 17.68 5.04
CA GLU A 196 -44.90 18.86 5.83
C GLU A 196 -44.84 18.55 7.33
N ASN A 197 -45.80 17.81 7.88
CA ASN A 197 -45.74 17.35 9.28
C ASN A 197 -44.45 16.57 9.58
N TYR A 198 -44.03 15.67 8.67
CA TYR A 198 -42.73 14.98 8.81
C TYR A 198 -41.52 15.89 8.61
N SER A 199 -41.63 16.96 7.81
CA SER A 199 -40.60 17.99 7.61
C SER A 199 -40.41 18.85 8.87
N ASN A 200 -41.51 19.33 9.44
CA ASN A 200 -41.53 20.19 10.63
C ASN A 200 -41.09 19.42 11.89
N ALA A 201 -41.46 18.14 12.02
CA ALA A 201 -40.90 17.28 13.06
C ALA A 201 -39.39 17.02 12.88
N TYR A 202 -38.88 16.97 11.65
CA TYR A 202 -37.44 16.83 11.39
C TYR A 202 -36.67 18.13 11.65
N SER A 203 -37.22 19.31 11.33
CA SER A 203 -36.55 20.59 11.59
C SER A 203 -36.46 20.91 13.08
N ALA A 204 -37.52 20.64 13.85
CA ALA A 204 -37.55 20.80 15.30
C ALA A 204 -36.55 19.87 16.02
N GLU A 205 -36.41 18.61 15.61
CA GLU A 205 -35.37 17.74 16.17
C GLU A 205 -33.96 18.12 15.69
N LEU A 206 -33.82 18.81 14.56
CA LEU A 206 -32.53 19.21 14.00
C LEU A 206 -31.91 20.42 14.73
N THR A 207 -32.70 21.28 15.37
CA THR A 207 -32.17 22.33 16.27
C THR A 207 -31.67 21.72 17.58
N VAL A 208 -32.49 20.93 18.26
CA VAL A 208 -32.12 20.19 19.49
C VAL A 208 -30.88 19.30 19.27
N PHE A 209 -30.79 18.61 18.13
CA PHE A 209 -29.60 17.85 17.76
C PHE A 209 -28.35 18.73 17.59
N GLN A 210 -28.48 19.94 17.05
CA GLN A 210 -27.34 20.86 16.90
C GLN A 210 -26.84 21.39 18.25
N GLU A 211 -27.74 21.60 19.21
CA GLU A 211 -27.42 22.07 20.56
C GLU A 211 -26.69 20.99 21.35
N HIS A 212 -27.27 19.79 21.48
CA HIS A 212 -26.58 18.64 22.07
C HIS A 212 -25.23 18.33 21.38
N LEU A 213 -25.11 18.58 20.06
CA LEU A 213 -23.84 18.42 19.33
C LEU A 213 -22.82 19.53 19.61
N LYS A 214 -23.24 20.75 19.99
CA LYS A 214 -22.33 21.81 20.49
C LYS A 214 -21.79 21.42 21.87
N GLU A 215 -22.68 21.07 22.79
CA GLU A 215 -22.35 20.65 24.16
C GLU A 215 -21.42 19.44 24.17
N TRP A 216 -21.76 18.41 23.39
CA TRP A 216 -20.93 17.21 23.26
C TRP A 216 -19.54 17.53 22.71
N LYS A 217 -19.40 18.45 21.73
CA LYS A 217 -18.07 18.89 21.26
C LYS A 217 -17.30 19.64 22.35
N ALA A 218 -17.95 20.52 23.11
CA ALA A 218 -17.31 21.26 24.19
C ALA A 218 -16.78 20.30 25.27
N LYS A 219 -17.61 19.33 25.68
CA LYS A 219 -17.18 18.25 26.59
C LYS A 219 -16.01 17.44 26.02
N MET A 220 -16.07 17.03 24.76
CA MET A 220 -14.98 16.28 24.10
C MET A 220 -13.68 17.10 23.96
N ILE A 221 -13.72 18.43 24.05
CA ILE A 221 -12.52 19.29 24.13
C ILE A 221 -12.01 19.35 25.58
N ALA A 222 -12.90 19.57 26.56
CA ALA A 222 -12.57 19.58 27.99
C ALA A 222 -11.95 18.25 28.47
N ASP A 223 -12.51 17.12 28.03
CA ASP A 223 -12.03 15.76 28.33
C ASP A 223 -10.71 15.41 27.58
N GLY A 224 -10.08 16.35 26.86
CA GLY A 224 -8.86 16.12 26.05
C GLY A 224 -9.07 15.27 24.80
N ASN A 225 -10.31 14.87 24.50
CA ASN A 225 -10.68 13.94 23.44
C ASN A 225 -10.84 14.59 22.05
N GLU A 226 -10.25 15.77 21.82
CA GLU A 226 -10.30 16.52 20.56
C GLU A 226 -9.80 15.70 19.35
N HIS A 227 -8.90 14.74 19.58
CA HIS A 227 -8.44 13.80 18.56
C HIS A 227 -9.57 12.92 17.97
N ILE A 228 -10.62 12.62 18.75
CA ILE A 228 -11.84 11.92 18.30
C ILE A 228 -12.69 12.85 17.43
N LEU A 229 -12.79 14.14 17.78
CA LEU A 229 -13.45 15.16 16.95
C LEU A 229 -12.76 15.28 15.57
N ARG A 230 -11.42 15.37 15.52
CA ARG A 230 -10.64 15.36 14.27
C ARG A 230 -10.89 14.08 13.45
N ARG A 231 -10.95 12.92 14.11
CA ARG A 231 -11.14 11.60 13.47
C ARG A 231 -12.54 11.44 12.87
N ILE A 232 -13.58 11.84 13.60
CA ILE A 232 -14.97 11.81 13.13
C ILE A 232 -15.15 12.82 11.99
N SER A 233 -14.81 14.10 12.22
CA SER A 233 -14.95 15.18 11.21
C SER A 233 -14.22 14.86 9.90
N GLY A 234 -12.98 14.39 9.96
CA GLY A 234 -12.18 14.01 8.79
C GLY A 234 -12.73 12.81 7.99
N ARG A 235 -13.69 12.07 8.54
CA ARG A 235 -14.29 10.89 7.88
C ARG A 235 -15.69 11.14 7.31
N TRP A 236 -16.34 12.27 7.62
CA TRP A 236 -17.58 12.68 6.94
C TRP A 236 -17.28 13.02 5.47
N PRO A 237 -17.74 12.21 4.49
CA PRO A 237 -17.43 12.47 3.09
C PRO A 237 -18.10 13.78 2.68
N LYS A 238 -17.29 14.73 2.18
CA LYS A 238 -17.63 16.12 1.85
C LYS A 238 -17.55 17.14 2.99
N ALA A 239 -17.30 16.83 4.26
CA ALA A 239 -17.14 17.89 5.29
C ALA A 239 -15.96 18.83 4.99
N THR A 240 -14.86 18.30 4.43
CA THR A 240 -13.70 19.08 3.95
C THR A 240 -13.83 19.58 2.51
N LYS A 241 -14.90 19.22 1.79
CA LYS A 241 -15.30 19.93 0.56
C LYS A 241 -16.18 21.10 0.92
N SER A 242 -17.29 20.87 1.65
CA SER A 242 -18.14 21.89 2.26
C SER A 242 -17.24 22.94 2.90
N SER A 243 -16.47 22.65 3.94
CA SER A 243 -15.64 23.68 4.59
C SER A 243 -14.75 24.46 3.62
N LYS A 244 -14.16 23.84 2.59
CA LYS A 244 -13.40 24.59 1.57
C LYS A 244 -14.33 25.50 0.74
N ASP A 245 -15.46 24.98 0.30
CA ASP A 245 -16.42 25.63 -0.58
C ASP A 245 -17.18 26.72 0.21
N ASP A 246 -17.66 26.44 1.44
CA ASP A 246 -18.13 27.38 2.47
C ASP A 246 -17.09 28.52 2.72
N TRP A 247 -15.80 28.21 2.92
CA TRP A 247 -14.75 29.24 3.06
C TRP A 247 -14.48 30.02 1.75
N ASN A 248 -14.80 29.48 0.57
CA ASN A 248 -14.75 30.25 -0.67
C ASN A 248 -15.99 31.14 -0.82
N GLU A 249 -17.15 30.67 -0.38
CA GLU A 249 -18.42 31.40 -0.41
C GLU A 249 -18.39 32.59 0.55
N LEU A 250 -18.06 32.38 1.83
CA LEU A 250 -17.80 33.45 2.81
C LEU A 250 -16.81 34.47 2.26
N ALA A 251 -15.68 34.02 1.73
CA ALA A 251 -14.70 34.94 1.17
C ALA A 251 -15.21 35.68 -0.08
N SER A 252 -16.08 35.08 -0.90
CA SER A 252 -16.74 35.75 -2.02
C SER A 252 -17.83 36.73 -1.56
N GLN A 253 -18.51 36.49 -0.44
CA GLN A 253 -19.37 37.49 0.22
C GLN A 253 -18.53 38.69 0.68
N HIS A 254 -17.36 38.44 1.29
CA HIS A 254 -16.33 39.47 1.56
C HIS A 254 -15.58 39.97 0.29
N GLY A 255 -16.18 39.91 -0.91
CA GLY A 255 -15.65 40.54 -2.12
C GLY A 255 -14.34 39.97 -2.68
N ARG A 256 -13.90 38.77 -2.27
CA ARG A 256 -12.62 38.19 -2.69
C ARG A 256 -12.49 38.11 -4.22
N PRO A 257 -11.40 38.64 -4.81
CA PRO A 257 -11.17 38.60 -6.25
C PRO A 257 -11.24 37.19 -6.84
N LYS A 258 -11.92 37.06 -7.99
CA LYS A 258 -11.98 35.83 -8.78
C LYS A 258 -10.67 35.64 -9.57
N HIS A 259 -10.15 34.42 -9.62
CA HIS A 259 -8.94 34.10 -10.39
C HIS A 259 -9.21 34.25 -11.91
N PRO A 260 -8.31 34.83 -12.71
CA PRO A 260 -8.52 35.10 -14.15
C PRO A 260 -8.50 33.85 -15.05
N GLY A 261 -8.86 32.67 -14.52
CA GLY A 261 -8.85 31.41 -15.26
C GLY A 261 -7.45 30.98 -15.74
N SER A 262 -7.41 30.43 -16.95
CA SER A 262 -6.22 30.13 -17.75
C SER A 262 -6.34 30.79 -19.13
N VAL A 263 -5.33 30.64 -20.00
CA VAL A 263 -5.33 31.22 -21.36
C VAL A 263 -6.56 30.75 -22.15
N LEU A 264 -6.89 29.45 -22.03
CA LEU A 264 -8.11 28.85 -22.59
C LEU A 264 -9.41 29.37 -21.97
N THR A 265 -9.38 29.95 -20.77
CA THR A 265 -10.58 30.59 -20.19
C THR A 265 -10.84 31.93 -20.83
N LEU A 266 -9.78 32.69 -21.16
CA LEU A 266 -9.89 33.96 -21.88
C LEU A 266 -10.30 33.75 -23.34
N PHE A 267 -9.66 32.82 -24.05
CA PHE A 267 -10.10 32.47 -25.41
C PHE A 267 -11.55 31.95 -25.44
N ARG A 268 -12.03 31.34 -24.35
CA ARG A 268 -13.44 30.91 -24.25
C ARG A 268 -14.39 32.08 -23.96
N SER A 269 -14.02 33.06 -23.13
CA SER A 269 -14.87 34.24 -22.91
C SER A 269 -15.07 35.01 -24.21
N ASP A 270 -13.97 35.23 -24.93
CA ASP A 270 -13.94 36.08 -26.11
C ASP A 270 -14.70 35.39 -27.27
N LEU A 271 -14.48 34.08 -27.51
CA LEU A 271 -15.31 33.29 -28.44
C LEU A 271 -16.81 33.24 -28.07
N SER A 272 -17.16 33.29 -26.78
CA SER A 272 -18.57 33.31 -26.34
C SER A 272 -19.23 34.69 -26.43
N ALA A 273 -18.46 35.76 -26.65
CA ALA A 273 -18.98 37.07 -27.04
C ALA A 273 -19.15 37.16 -28.57
N GLU A 274 -18.23 36.56 -29.34
CA GLU A 274 -18.30 36.48 -30.81
C GLU A 274 -19.41 35.54 -31.31
N SER A 275 -19.71 34.46 -30.58
CA SER A 275 -20.67 33.43 -31.02
C SER A 275 -21.71 33.11 -29.96
N SER A 276 -22.98 33.42 -30.27
CA SER A 276 -24.15 33.12 -29.43
C SER A 276 -24.40 31.61 -29.26
N ALA A 277 -23.87 30.77 -30.16
CA ALA A 277 -24.01 29.32 -30.09
C ALA A 277 -23.00 28.71 -29.11
N MET A 278 -23.48 27.89 -28.16
CA MET A 278 -22.64 27.28 -27.12
C MET A 278 -21.75 26.15 -27.69
N LEU A 279 -20.59 26.52 -28.23
CA LEU A 279 -19.59 25.59 -28.78
C LEU A 279 -19.25 24.44 -27.82
N SER A 280 -19.15 23.22 -28.37
CA SER A 280 -18.75 22.05 -27.59
C SER A 280 -17.30 22.14 -27.11
N ARG A 281 -16.98 21.36 -26.08
CA ARG A 281 -15.63 21.26 -25.53
C ARG A 281 -14.59 20.71 -26.53
N GLN A 282 -15.03 20.02 -27.59
CA GLN A 282 -14.13 19.53 -28.64
C GLN A 282 -13.87 20.59 -29.71
N GLU A 283 -14.90 21.29 -30.18
CA GLU A 283 -14.75 22.38 -31.16
C GLU A 283 -13.95 23.54 -30.59
N PHE A 284 -14.18 23.89 -29.33
CA PHE A 284 -13.38 24.88 -28.61
C PHE A 284 -11.88 24.53 -28.60
N ARG A 285 -11.54 23.24 -28.44
CA ARG A 285 -10.14 22.78 -28.54
C ARG A 285 -9.63 22.89 -29.97
N ARG A 286 -10.37 22.38 -30.96
CA ARG A 286 -9.98 22.49 -32.39
C ARG A 286 -9.71 23.94 -32.78
N ARG A 287 -10.59 24.89 -32.43
CA ARG A 287 -10.39 26.33 -32.68
C ARG A 287 -9.16 26.90 -31.98
N TRP A 288 -8.84 26.47 -30.76
CA TRP A 288 -7.60 26.88 -30.08
C TRP A 288 -6.36 26.27 -30.74
N ASP A 289 -6.40 24.99 -31.09
CA ASP A 289 -5.27 24.29 -31.70
C ASP A 289 -4.97 24.89 -33.09
N GLN A 290 -6.02 25.25 -33.85
CA GLN A 290 -5.97 25.99 -35.13
C GLN A 290 -5.64 27.49 -35.00
N LEU A 291 -5.73 28.09 -33.81
CA LEU A 291 -5.44 29.52 -33.64
C LEU A 291 -3.97 29.82 -33.96
N ASP A 292 -3.72 30.92 -34.65
CA ASP A 292 -2.37 31.35 -35.01
C ASP A 292 -1.45 31.55 -33.76
N PRO A 293 -0.15 31.17 -33.82
CA PRO A 293 0.81 31.39 -32.73
C PRO A 293 0.90 32.82 -32.18
N GLU A 294 0.77 33.86 -32.99
CA GLU A 294 0.88 35.25 -32.52
C GLU A 294 -0.33 35.62 -31.66
N LYS A 295 -1.53 35.21 -32.09
CA LYS A 295 -2.76 35.32 -31.27
C LYS A 295 -2.66 34.47 -29.99
N LYS A 296 -2.05 33.29 -30.03
CA LYS A 296 -1.77 32.49 -28.82
C LYS A 296 -0.83 33.22 -27.85
N THR A 297 0.15 34.00 -28.33
CA THR A 297 0.97 34.86 -27.47
C THR A 297 0.19 36.04 -26.91
N GLU A 298 -0.64 36.73 -27.70
CA GLU A 298 -1.51 37.84 -27.23
C GLU A 298 -2.41 37.40 -26.06
N TYR A 299 -3.11 36.26 -26.19
CA TYR A 299 -3.93 35.71 -25.10
C TYR A 299 -3.10 35.34 -23.85
N SER A 300 -1.83 34.98 -24.02
CA SER A 300 -0.91 34.68 -22.92
C SER A 300 -0.45 35.93 -22.18
N GLU A 301 -0.22 37.04 -22.89
CA GLU A 301 0.09 38.35 -22.30
C GLU A 301 -1.13 38.99 -21.63
N ARG A 302 -2.32 38.89 -22.25
CA ARG A 302 -3.60 39.29 -21.63
C ARG A 302 -3.87 38.49 -20.35
N LEU A 303 -3.49 37.20 -20.28
CA LEU A 303 -3.51 36.45 -19.02
C LEU A 303 -2.48 36.95 -18.01
N ARG A 304 -1.24 37.24 -18.44
CA ARG A 304 -0.19 37.76 -17.55
C ARG A 304 -0.64 39.05 -16.87
N LYS A 305 -1.12 40.04 -17.64
CA LYS A 305 -1.67 41.30 -17.12
C LYS A 305 -2.81 41.07 -16.13
N LYS A 306 -3.85 40.30 -16.52
CA LYS A 306 -4.97 39.94 -15.63
C LYS A 306 -4.53 39.17 -14.37
N THR A 307 -3.43 38.41 -14.42
CA THR A 307 -2.86 37.69 -13.28
C THR A 307 -2.18 38.63 -12.29
N ASP A 308 -1.47 39.64 -12.76
CA ASP A 308 -0.81 40.63 -11.91
C ASP A 308 -1.81 41.65 -11.31
N GLU A 309 -2.84 42.05 -12.08
CA GLU A 309 -4.02 42.76 -11.56
C GLU A 309 -4.72 41.97 -10.43
N TYR A 310 -4.99 40.68 -10.66
CA TYR A 310 -5.57 39.78 -9.65
C TYR A 310 -4.66 39.65 -8.42
N ARG A 311 -3.33 39.58 -8.59
CA ARG A 311 -2.37 39.55 -7.47
C ARG A 311 -2.39 40.83 -6.65
N ALA A 312 -2.52 42.00 -7.29
CA ALA A 312 -2.65 43.28 -6.58
C ALA A 312 -3.94 43.33 -5.76
N LYS A 313 -5.09 43.07 -6.41
CA LYS A 313 -6.41 43.06 -5.75
C LYS A 313 -6.49 42.01 -4.63
N LEU A 314 -5.81 40.87 -4.76
CA LEU A 314 -5.78 39.83 -3.72
C LEU A 314 -4.90 40.21 -2.50
N ARG A 315 -3.91 41.11 -2.65
CA ARG A 315 -3.21 41.71 -1.50
C ARG A 315 -4.15 42.66 -0.77
N GLN A 316 -4.68 43.67 -1.47
CA GLN A 316 -5.62 44.66 -0.93
C GLN A 316 -6.79 43.99 -0.18
N TRP A 317 -7.39 42.94 -0.78
CA TRP A 317 -8.40 42.12 -0.12
C TRP A 317 -7.89 41.45 1.15
N ARG A 318 -6.72 40.80 1.11
CA ARG A 318 -6.15 40.15 2.30
C ARG A 318 -5.86 41.14 3.41
N ASP A 319 -5.33 42.30 3.08
CA ASP A 319 -4.90 43.31 4.05
C ASP A 319 -6.14 43.97 4.69
N SER A 320 -7.22 44.16 3.92
CA SER A 320 -8.55 44.53 4.42
C SER A 320 -9.21 43.45 5.30
N MET A 321 -9.06 42.16 4.97
CA MET A 321 -9.55 41.06 5.83
C MET A 321 -8.80 41.00 7.16
N LEU A 322 -7.49 41.31 7.18
CA LEU A 322 -6.71 41.41 8.41
C LEU A 322 -7.13 42.63 9.26
N ALA A 323 -7.30 43.79 8.62
CA ALA A 323 -7.75 45.01 9.30
C ALA A 323 -9.16 44.91 9.90
N SER A 324 -10.04 44.09 9.30
CA SER A 324 -11.40 43.82 9.80
C SER A 324 -11.50 42.65 10.78
N GLY A 325 -10.38 42.09 11.24
CA GLY A 325 -10.36 40.97 12.20
C GLY A 325 -10.75 39.60 11.61
N ASN A 326 -10.91 39.50 10.28
CA ASN A 326 -11.32 38.28 9.57
C ASN A 326 -10.11 37.44 9.11
N ASP A 327 -9.07 37.34 9.95
CA ASP A 327 -7.84 36.62 9.64
C ASP A 327 -8.10 35.11 9.46
N GLU A 328 -9.03 34.54 10.24
CA GLU A 328 -9.41 33.12 10.17
C GLU A 328 -9.72 32.67 8.73
N ILE A 329 -10.46 33.47 7.96
CA ILE A 329 -10.82 33.18 6.56
C ILE A 329 -9.57 33.13 5.68
N VAL A 330 -8.63 34.07 5.87
CA VAL A 330 -7.35 34.13 5.17
C VAL A 330 -6.49 32.90 5.52
N HIS A 331 -6.44 32.52 6.80
CA HIS A 331 -5.69 31.38 7.30
C HIS A 331 -6.34 30.04 6.90
N ALA A 332 -7.67 29.94 6.88
CA ALA A 332 -8.41 28.75 6.45
C ALA A 332 -8.21 28.48 4.95
N LEU A 333 -8.39 29.49 4.09
CA LEU A 333 -8.15 29.38 2.65
C LEU A 333 -6.69 29.02 2.31
N SER A 334 -5.74 29.53 3.10
CA SER A 334 -4.32 29.17 3.00
C SER A 334 -4.06 27.71 3.35
N ARG A 335 -4.72 27.20 4.41
CA ARG A 335 -4.71 25.77 4.81
C ARG A 335 -5.40 24.87 3.76
N CYS A 336 -6.55 25.27 3.21
CA CYS A 336 -7.28 24.47 2.21
C CYS A 336 -6.48 24.22 0.91
N LYS A 337 -5.54 25.10 0.55
CA LYS A 337 -4.66 24.90 -0.63
C LYS A 337 -3.57 23.84 -0.42
N THR A 338 -3.23 23.46 0.81
CA THR A 338 -2.18 22.44 1.08
C THR A 338 -2.73 21.03 1.26
N GLY A 339 -4.06 20.85 1.34
CA GLY A 339 -4.73 19.57 1.59
C GLY A 339 -4.59 18.49 0.50
N THR A 340 -4.01 18.79 -0.66
CA THR A 340 -3.72 17.77 -1.69
C THR A 340 -2.65 16.82 -1.18
N ARG A 341 -3.00 15.54 -1.04
CA ARG A 341 -2.25 14.50 -0.26
C ARG A 341 -0.77 14.29 -0.61
N ALA A 342 -0.31 14.77 -1.77
CA ALA A 342 1.13 14.86 -2.09
C ALA A 342 1.91 15.73 -1.08
N ASN A 343 1.25 16.72 -0.48
CA ASN A 343 1.91 17.82 0.22
C ASN A 343 2.07 17.67 1.73
N GLN A 344 1.68 16.52 2.29
CA GLN A 344 2.06 16.16 3.67
C GLN A 344 3.58 15.98 3.83
N TRP A 345 4.32 15.91 2.70
CA TRP A 345 5.79 15.93 2.61
C TRP A 345 6.39 17.32 2.29
N LEU A 346 5.59 18.36 1.99
CA LEU A 346 6.10 19.67 1.56
C LEU A 346 6.45 20.71 2.67
N PRO A 347 6.33 20.48 4.00
CA PRO A 347 7.01 21.34 4.96
C PRO A 347 8.52 21.44 4.68
N GLU A 348 9.12 20.34 4.21
CA GLU A 348 10.53 20.26 3.87
C GLU A 348 10.89 20.87 2.52
N THR A 349 9.98 20.89 1.53
CA THR A 349 10.28 21.48 0.21
C THR A 349 10.02 22.98 0.14
N ARG A 350 9.08 23.53 0.93
CA ARG A 350 9.04 24.99 1.14
C ARG A 350 10.31 25.47 1.84
N ARG A 351 10.81 24.71 2.83
CA ARG A 351 12.13 24.92 3.42
C ARG A 351 13.24 24.79 2.36
N SER A 352 13.25 23.74 1.53
CA SER A 352 14.31 23.60 0.51
C SER A 352 14.32 24.75 -0.50
N ILE A 353 13.16 25.24 -0.95
CA ILE A 353 13.08 26.39 -1.87
C ILE A 353 13.67 27.66 -1.23
N THR A 354 13.39 27.94 0.05
CA THR A 354 14.05 29.08 0.73
C THR A 354 15.54 28.84 0.97
N CYS A 355 15.98 27.60 1.17
CA CYS A 355 17.41 27.27 1.31
C CYS A 355 18.17 27.36 -0.02
N PHE A 356 17.55 27.04 -1.16
CA PHE A 356 18.15 27.27 -2.47
C PHE A 356 18.25 28.76 -2.79
N LYS A 357 17.24 29.58 -2.42
CA LYS A 357 17.34 31.04 -2.55
C LYS A 357 18.50 31.62 -1.74
N LEU A 358 18.59 31.30 -0.44
CA LEU A 358 19.71 31.71 0.41
C LEU A 358 21.06 31.20 -0.16
N ALA A 359 21.11 29.98 -0.70
CA ALA A 359 22.33 29.47 -1.33
C ALA A 359 22.71 30.25 -2.61
N ASP A 360 21.75 30.64 -3.46
CA ASP A 360 22.00 31.49 -4.63
C ASP A 360 22.41 32.92 -4.22
N GLU A 361 21.77 33.50 -3.19
CA GLU A 361 22.07 34.82 -2.61
C GLU A 361 23.51 34.89 -2.08
N HIS A 362 23.94 33.89 -1.29
CA HIS A 362 25.34 33.76 -0.83
C HIS A 362 26.30 33.17 -1.90
N LYS A 363 25.90 33.13 -3.18
CA LYS A 363 26.71 32.65 -4.32
C LYS A 363 27.35 31.26 -4.09
N MET A 364 26.57 30.31 -3.55
CA MET A 364 27.02 28.94 -3.34
C MET A 364 27.54 28.34 -4.67
N PRO A 365 28.72 27.67 -4.67
CA PRO A 365 29.22 26.98 -5.85
C PRO A 365 28.17 26.02 -6.43
N LYS A 366 28.01 26.03 -7.75
CA LYS A 366 27.09 25.14 -8.46
C LYS A 366 27.79 23.81 -8.75
N TYR A 367 27.09 22.70 -8.52
CA TYR A 367 27.62 21.37 -8.80
C TYR A 367 27.92 21.23 -10.30
N PRO A 368 29.08 20.69 -10.70
CA PRO A 368 29.51 20.71 -12.10
C PRO A 368 28.69 19.80 -13.00
N VAL A 369 28.79 20.07 -14.30
CA VAL A 369 27.97 19.40 -15.30
C VAL A 369 28.52 17.99 -15.56
N GLY A 370 27.72 16.97 -15.26
CA GLY A 370 28.09 15.56 -15.49
C GLY A 370 28.49 15.27 -16.93
N PRO A 371 29.37 14.28 -17.18
CA PRO A 371 30.11 14.14 -18.43
C PRO A 371 29.21 13.98 -19.68
N PHE A 372 28.11 13.23 -19.55
CA PHE A 372 27.10 13.13 -20.62
C PHE A 372 26.44 14.48 -20.96
N LYS A 373 26.21 15.37 -19.98
CA LYS A 373 25.63 16.69 -20.26
C LYS A 373 26.67 17.67 -20.86
N LYS A 374 27.95 17.55 -20.53
CA LYS A 374 29.02 18.26 -21.27
C LYS A 374 29.03 17.85 -22.74
N PHE A 375 28.87 16.56 -23.03
CA PHE A 375 28.71 16.06 -24.41
C PHE A 375 27.40 16.54 -25.08
N ILE A 376 26.30 16.67 -24.34
CA ILE A 376 25.07 17.31 -24.86
C ILE A 376 25.34 18.78 -25.26
N GLU A 377 26.22 19.47 -24.56
CA GLU A 377 26.57 20.87 -24.78
C GLU A 377 27.55 21.04 -25.96
N THR A 378 28.56 20.17 -26.12
CA THR A 378 29.43 20.19 -27.32
C THR A 378 28.67 19.85 -28.61
N LEU A 379 27.63 19.01 -28.56
CA LEU A 379 26.75 18.75 -29.70
C LEU A 379 25.73 19.88 -30.03
N GLY A 380 25.72 21.00 -29.30
CA GLY A 380 24.80 22.11 -29.54
C GLY A 380 23.30 21.76 -29.36
N LYS A 381 22.37 22.67 -29.66
CA LYS A 381 20.95 22.51 -29.25
C LYS A 381 20.07 21.65 -30.17
N LYS A 382 20.51 21.28 -31.39
CA LYS A 382 19.59 20.82 -32.47
C LYS A 382 19.07 19.37 -32.38
N MET A 383 19.69 18.48 -31.60
CA MET A 383 19.29 17.06 -31.51
C MET A 383 18.50 16.72 -30.23
N PRO A 384 17.53 15.77 -30.28
CA PRO A 384 16.82 15.27 -29.11
C PRO A 384 17.72 14.45 -28.17
N VAL A 385 17.37 14.45 -26.88
CA VAL A 385 18.19 13.86 -25.80
C VAL A 385 18.34 12.34 -25.92
N SER A 386 17.36 11.66 -26.53
CA SER A 386 17.38 10.23 -26.85
C SER A 386 18.56 9.85 -27.75
N GLU A 387 18.65 10.50 -28.92
CA GLU A 387 19.72 10.26 -29.90
C GLU A 387 21.09 10.62 -29.34
N LYS A 388 21.20 11.74 -28.61
CA LYS A 388 22.43 12.10 -27.90
C LYS A 388 22.86 11.02 -26.90
N SER A 389 21.92 10.38 -26.18
CA SER A 389 22.24 9.27 -25.27
C SER A 389 22.72 8.01 -26.00
N VAL A 390 22.29 7.79 -27.25
CA VAL A 390 22.79 6.71 -28.10
C VAL A 390 24.18 7.05 -28.63
N LEU A 391 24.41 8.26 -29.14
CA LEU A 391 25.73 8.71 -29.59
C LEU A 391 26.77 8.65 -28.47
N TYR A 392 26.46 9.12 -27.26
CA TYR A 392 27.39 9.10 -26.13
C TYR A 392 27.85 7.69 -25.76
N ARG A 393 27.00 6.66 -25.92
CA ARG A 393 27.36 5.25 -25.70
C ARG A 393 28.18 4.65 -26.84
N LYS A 394 28.02 5.17 -28.06
CA LYS A 394 28.78 4.75 -29.26
C LYS A 394 30.15 5.42 -29.39
N LEU A 395 30.44 6.47 -28.61
CA LEU A 395 31.75 7.10 -28.57
C LEU A 395 32.85 6.07 -28.18
N PRO A 396 34.02 6.11 -28.83
CA PRO A 396 35.23 5.47 -28.34
C PRO A 396 35.51 5.82 -26.86
N GLU A 397 36.11 4.90 -26.12
CA GLU A 397 36.36 5.08 -24.69
C GLU A 397 37.27 6.27 -24.39
N GLU A 398 38.27 6.51 -25.25
CA GLU A 398 39.17 7.68 -25.19
C GLU A 398 38.41 9.00 -25.30
N GLN A 399 37.46 9.10 -26.25
CA GLN A 399 36.61 10.28 -26.41
C GLN A 399 35.63 10.44 -25.25
N ARG A 400 35.11 9.34 -24.67
CA ARG A 400 34.33 9.40 -23.42
C ARG A 400 35.19 9.88 -22.25
N LYS A 401 36.44 9.40 -22.14
CA LYS A 401 37.39 9.70 -21.06
C LYS A 401 37.66 11.20 -20.94
N GLN A 402 37.83 11.93 -22.05
CA GLN A 402 37.97 13.39 -22.06
C GLN A 402 36.85 14.10 -21.28
N TYR A 403 35.58 13.69 -21.46
CA TYR A 403 34.45 14.25 -20.71
C TYR A 403 34.45 13.86 -19.22
N TYR A 404 34.97 12.68 -18.87
CA TYR A 404 35.10 12.23 -17.48
C TYR A 404 36.22 12.96 -16.73
N ASP A 405 37.38 13.15 -17.36
CA ASP A 405 38.53 13.83 -16.75
C ASP A 405 38.23 15.32 -16.57
N ALA A 406 37.68 15.99 -17.59
CA ALA A 406 37.19 17.37 -17.46
C ALA A 406 36.06 17.52 -16.42
N PHE A 407 35.26 16.47 -16.16
CA PHE A 407 34.28 16.48 -15.07
C PHE A 407 34.93 16.25 -13.69
N ARG A 408 36.02 15.46 -13.61
CA ARG A 408 36.79 15.24 -12.38
C ARG A 408 37.46 16.54 -11.91
N GLU A 409 38.11 17.25 -12.81
CA GLU A 409 38.77 18.54 -12.53
C GLU A 409 37.77 19.57 -12.00
N GLU A 410 36.64 19.77 -12.70
CA GLU A 410 35.56 20.64 -12.22
C GLU A 410 34.97 20.19 -10.88
N LEU A 411 34.90 18.88 -10.62
CA LEU A 411 34.41 18.33 -9.35
C LEU A 411 35.39 18.59 -8.19
N GLU A 412 36.69 18.62 -8.46
CA GLU A 412 37.73 18.95 -7.48
C GLU A 412 37.81 20.45 -7.22
N ALA A 413 37.72 21.29 -8.26
CA ALA A 413 37.53 22.73 -8.12
C ALA A 413 36.25 23.07 -7.33
N TYR A 414 35.12 22.42 -7.64
CA TYR A 414 33.88 22.53 -6.87
C TYR A 414 34.06 22.11 -5.41
N ARG A 415 34.76 21.00 -5.12
CA ARG A 415 35.05 20.55 -3.75
C ARG A 415 35.96 21.49 -2.98
N LYS A 416 36.87 22.22 -3.65
CA LYS A 416 37.66 23.30 -3.05
C LYS A 416 36.75 24.49 -2.73
N ASN A 417 36.11 25.06 -3.75
CA ASN A 417 35.23 26.23 -3.61
C ASN A 417 34.09 26.01 -2.60
N LEU A 418 33.54 24.79 -2.47
CA LEU A 418 32.51 24.44 -1.49
C LEU A 418 33.03 24.32 -0.05
N ARG A 419 34.32 24.03 0.16
CA ARG A 419 34.96 24.14 1.49
C ARG A 419 35.13 25.62 1.84
N ASP A 420 35.70 26.40 0.93
CA ASP A 420 36.00 27.82 1.14
C ASP A 420 34.71 28.65 1.34
N TRP A 421 33.64 28.31 0.61
CA TRP A 421 32.29 28.85 0.83
C TRP A 421 31.73 28.48 2.22
N LYS A 422 31.88 27.24 2.68
CA LYS A 422 31.43 26.84 4.03
C LYS A 422 32.20 27.57 5.13
N SER A 423 33.50 27.76 4.97
CA SER A 423 34.31 28.52 5.94
C SER A 423 33.82 29.97 6.05
N ARG A 424 33.52 30.62 4.92
CA ARG A 424 32.91 31.96 4.89
C ARG A 424 31.53 32.00 5.54
N MET A 425 30.63 31.07 5.22
CA MET A 425 29.30 30.98 5.85
C MET A 425 29.34 30.72 7.37
N ILE A 426 30.45 30.21 7.92
CA ILE A 426 30.66 30.10 9.37
C ILE A 426 31.18 31.43 9.94
N ALA A 427 32.16 32.06 9.29
CA ALA A 427 32.71 33.36 9.69
C ALA A 427 31.67 34.50 9.62
N GLU A 428 30.76 34.45 8.64
CA GLU A 428 29.62 35.36 8.48
C GLU A 428 28.45 35.04 9.44
N GLY A 429 28.58 34.03 10.31
CA GLY A 429 27.54 33.63 11.29
C GLY A 429 26.36 32.83 10.71
N HIS A 430 26.29 32.63 9.39
CA HIS A 430 25.22 31.93 8.67
C HIS A 430 25.24 30.40 8.80
N GLU A 431 25.54 29.88 10.01
CA GLU A 431 25.52 28.44 10.30
C GLU A 431 24.14 27.81 10.06
N ASP A 432 23.05 28.57 10.19
CA ASP A 432 21.70 28.06 10.01
C ASP A 432 21.45 27.63 8.55
N VAL A 433 22.00 28.37 7.57
CA VAL A 433 21.99 27.99 6.15
C VAL A 433 22.71 26.65 5.96
N LEU A 434 23.88 26.46 6.59
CA LEU A 434 24.62 25.19 6.56
C LEU A 434 23.87 24.04 7.27
N LYS A 435 23.19 24.33 8.39
CA LYS A 435 22.37 23.36 9.13
C LYS A 435 21.15 22.92 8.29
N LYS A 436 20.54 23.83 7.53
CA LYS A 436 19.42 23.57 6.61
C LYS A 436 19.84 22.86 5.31
N LEU A 437 21.01 23.17 4.76
CA LEU A 437 21.51 22.62 3.49
C LEU A 437 21.99 21.16 3.53
N LYS A 438 21.99 20.49 4.70
CA LYS A 438 22.42 19.09 4.85
C LYS A 438 21.68 18.16 3.86
N PRO A 439 22.32 17.64 2.80
CA PRO A 439 21.63 16.75 1.87
C PRO A 439 21.41 15.38 2.51
N LYS A 440 20.15 14.96 2.57
CA LYS A 440 19.74 13.62 3.02
C LYS A 440 20.44 12.57 2.14
N GLY A 441 21.42 11.84 2.68
CA GLY A 441 22.27 10.93 1.93
C GLY A 441 23.77 11.23 2.02
N VAL A 442 24.34 11.86 0.99
CA VAL A 442 25.80 11.77 0.70
C VAL A 442 26.70 12.53 1.69
N VAL A 443 26.39 13.79 2.03
CA VAL A 443 27.20 14.52 3.05
C VAL A 443 26.94 13.95 4.44
N GLU A 444 25.75 13.39 4.68
CA GLU A 444 25.46 12.66 5.91
C GLU A 444 26.31 11.38 6.03
N GLN A 445 26.62 10.70 4.91
CA GLN A 445 27.57 9.59 4.88
C GLN A 445 29.01 10.06 5.20
N PHE A 446 29.46 11.22 4.70
CA PHE A 446 30.79 11.76 5.05
C PHE A 446 30.89 12.21 6.52
N ILE A 447 29.87 12.89 7.05
CA ILE A 447 29.82 13.28 8.47
C ILE A 447 29.71 12.03 9.35
N LYS A 448 28.97 11.00 8.93
CA LYS A 448 28.97 9.69 9.59
C LYS A 448 30.32 9.00 9.48
N ALA A 449 31.02 9.05 8.35
CA ALA A 449 32.35 8.46 8.19
C ALA A 449 33.36 9.09 9.17
N SER A 450 33.44 10.42 9.24
CA SER A 450 34.32 11.11 10.20
C SER A 450 33.93 10.84 11.67
N LYS A 451 32.62 10.76 11.99
CA LYS A 451 32.17 10.34 13.34
C LYS A 451 32.48 8.87 13.64
N ILE A 452 32.36 7.98 12.65
CA ILE A 452 32.72 6.56 12.75
C ILE A 452 34.23 6.40 12.92
N GLU A 453 35.03 7.26 12.31
CA GLU A 453 36.49 7.27 12.42
C GLU A 453 36.94 7.74 13.81
N LYS A 454 36.38 8.85 14.32
CA LYS A 454 36.58 9.27 15.72
C LYS A 454 36.10 8.21 16.71
N TYR A 455 34.95 7.57 16.46
CA TYR A 455 34.45 6.48 17.29
C TYR A 455 35.33 5.22 17.23
N ARG A 456 35.90 4.88 16.06
CA ARG A 456 36.88 3.79 15.91
C ARG A 456 38.19 4.09 16.64
N ALA A 457 38.64 5.34 16.65
CA ALA A 457 39.82 5.76 17.38
C ALA A 457 39.61 5.64 18.90
N ALA A 458 38.50 6.18 19.42
CA ALA A 458 38.10 6.03 20.82
C ALA A 458 37.97 4.55 21.21
N TYR A 459 37.17 3.77 20.46
CA TYR A 459 37.01 2.33 20.69
C TYR A 459 38.34 1.57 20.64
N LYS A 460 39.31 1.97 19.80
CA LYS A 460 40.64 1.34 19.76
C LYS A 460 41.46 1.64 21.02
N ALA A 461 41.32 2.83 21.60
CA ALA A 461 41.93 3.17 22.89
C ALA A 461 41.24 2.42 24.04
N ASP A 462 39.91 2.48 24.12
CA ASP A 462 39.10 1.77 25.13
C ASP A 462 39.37 0.26 25.10
N TYR A 463 39.45 -0.33 23.91
CA TYR A 463 39.77 -1.76 23.72
C TYR A 463 41.24 -2.08 24.00
N GLY A 464 42.14 -1.10 23.96
CA GLY A 464 43.51 -1.23 24.46
C GLY A 464 43.53 -1.40 25.98
N VAL A 465 42.90 -0.48 26.70
CA VAL A 465 42.74 -0.53 28.16
C VAL A 465 42.04 -1.82 28.59
N TYR A 466 40.94 -2.20 27.93
CA TYR A 466 40.26 -3.47 28.18
C TYR A 466 41.17 -4.68 27.92
N ARG A 467 42.00 -4.68 26.87
CA ARG A 467 42.93 -5.77 26.57
C ARG A 467 44.00 -5.90 27.66
N GLU A 468 44.50 -4.79 28.20
CA GLU A 468 45.47 -4.79 29.30
C GLU A 468 44.84 -5.25 30.62
N GLN A 469 43.63 -4.78 30.95
CA GLN A 469 42.86 -5.24 32.09
C GLN A 469 42.54 -6.74 32.00
N PHE A 470 42.09 -7.20 30.82
CA PHE A 470 41.82 -8.61 30.56
C PHE A 470 43.10 -9.46 30.57
N ALA A 471 44.24 -8.93 30.12
CA ALA A 471 45.52 -9.63 30.23
C ALA A 471 45.98 -9.77 31.69
N LYS A 472 45.82 -8.73 32.53
CA LYS A 472 46.11 -8.80 33.97
C LYS A 472 45.17 -9.76 34.70
N TRP A 473 43.86 -9.67 34.44
CA TRP A 473 42.87 -10.60 34.98
C TRP A 473 43.12 -12.05 34.55
N LYS A 474 43.44 -12.27 33.26
CA LYS A 474 43.78 -13.60 32.74
C LYS A 474 45.09 -14.12 33.34
N ALA A 475 46.09 -13.28 33.57
CA ALA A 475 47.33 -13.68 34.23
C ALA A 475 47.09 -14.09 35.70
N GLY A 476 46.24 -13.37 36.44
CA GLY A 476 45.81 -13.77 37.78
C GLY A 476 45.06 -15.11 37.77
N MET A 477 44.06 -15.25 36.90
CA MET A 477 43.34 -16.52 36.69
C MET A 477 44.24 -17.69 36.27
N LEU A 478 45.35 -17.44 35.57
CA LEU A 478 46.32 -18.47 35.17
C LEU A 478 47.34 -18.82 36.27
N ALA A 479 47.50 -18.01 37.31
CA ALA A 479 48.41 -18.32 38.40
C ALA A 479 47.89 -19.49 39.26
N ASP A 480 46.56 -19.56 39.42
CA ASP A 480 45.89 -20.51 40.32
C ASP A 480 45.16 -21.66 39.59
N ALA A 481 45.06 -21.64 38.25
CA ALA A 481 44.30 -22.62 37.47
C ALA A 481 45.20 -23.68 36.81
N SER A 482 44.83 -24.95 36.92
CA SER A 482 45.53 -26.04 36.24
C SER A 482 45.32 -26.00 34.71
N GLU A 483 46.26 -26.58 33.97
CA GLU A 483 46.29 -26.59 32.51
C GLU A 483 45.00 -27.19 31.89
N GLU A 484 44.43 -28.21 32.53
CA GLU A 484 43.18 -28.87 32.12
C GLU A 484 41.94 -27.94 32.24
N THR A 485 41.96 -26.96 33.15
CA THR A 485 40.91 -25.93 33.23
C THR A 485 40.99 -24.91 32.09
N LEU A 486 42.19 -24.68 31.54
CA LEU A 486 42.44 -23.64 30.55
C LEU A 486 42.05 -24.08 29.13
N GLU A 487 42.22 -25.35 28.79
CA GLU A 487 41.75 -25.91 27.51
C GLU A 487 40.21 -25.85 27.39
N LYS A 488 39.51 -26.02 28.51
CA LYS A 488 38.03 -25.91 28.59
C LYS A 488 37.51 -24.47 28.49
N LEU A 489 38.40 -23.47 28.42
CA LEU A 489 38.09 -22.03 28.44
C LEU A 489 38.59 -21.27 27.18
N ASP A 490 38.53 -21.89 25.98
CA ASP A 490 38.79 -21.21 24.69
C ASP A 490 37.67 -20.20 24.30
N ILE A 491 37.59 -19.10 25.06
CA ILE A 491 36.67 -17.98 24.84
C ILE A 491 37.17 -17.14 23.65
N ARG A 492 36.95 -17.63 22.44
CA ARG A 492 37.20 -16.86 21.21
C ARG A 492 36.25 -15.67 21.14
N PRO A 493 36.73 -14.44 20.89
CA PRO A 493 35.87 -13.26 20.85
C PRO A 493 34.80 -13.37 19.74
N PRO A 494 33.56 -12.91 19.97
CA PRO A 494 32.41 -13.18 19.10
C PRO A 494 32.52 -12.50 17.72
N SER A 495 33.12 -13.23 16.77
CA SER A 495 33.26 -12.81 15.38
C SER A 495 31.90 -12.58 14.73
N ARG A 496 31.73 -11.43 14.07
CA ARG A 496 30.43 -10.89 13.61
C ARG A 496 29.61 -11.92 12.81
N HIS A 497 28.59 -12.49 13.46
CA HIS A 497 27.90 -13.74 13.10
C HIS A 497 27.28 -13.89 11.68
N LYS A 498 27.28 -12.86 10.82
CA LYS A 498 26.57 -12.91 9.52
C LYS A 498 27.26 -13.73 8.42
N THR A 499 28.57 -13.95 8.49
CA THR A 499 29.30 -14.85 7.56
C THR A 499 29.55 -16.23 8.15
N ALA A 500 29.75 -16.33 9.47
CA ALA A 500 30.00 -17.59 10.17
C ALA A 500 28.85 -18.62 9.98
N GLY A 501 27.60 -18.17 10.04
CA GLY A 501 26.44 -19.06 9.82
C GLY A 501 26.41 -19.73 8.43
N ARG A 502 26.85 -19.02 7.38
CA ARG A 502 26.98 -19.59 6.03
C ARG A 502 28.13 -20.59 5.90
N LYS A 503 29.26 -20.37 6.59
CA LYS A 503 30.37 -21.35 6.59
C LYS A 503 30.05 -22.59 7.43
N LYS A 504 29.41 -22.45 8.60
CA LYS A 504 28.97 -23.62 9.41
C LYS A 504 27.97 -24.53 8.66
N SER A 505 27.10 -23.99 7.80
CA SER A 505 26.19 -24.82 6.99
C SER A 505 26.88 -25.63 5.88
N LEU A 506 28.13 -25.31 5.53
CA LEU A 506 28.94 -26.05 4.55
C LEU A 506 29.84 -27.13 5.18
N LEU A 507 30.02 -27.12 6.50
CA LEU A 507 30.93 -27.99 7.25
C LEU A 507 30.19 -29.02 8.14
N SER A 508 28.86 -29.04 8.13
CA SER A 508 28.01 -29.81 9.05
C SER A 508 27.41 -31.08 8.43
N GLY A 509 28.02 -31.63 7.37
CA GLY A 509 27.53 -32.81 6.63
C GLY A 509 26.23 -32.60 5.84
N LYS A 510 25.55 -31.46 6.01
CA LYS A 510 24.22 -31.20 5.43
C LYS A 510 24.27 -31.26 3.89
N PRO A 511 23.36 -32.01 3.24
CA PRO A 511 23.34 -32.12 1.78
C PRO A 511 23.18 -30.75 1.11
N LYS A 512 23.82 -30.59 -0.05
CA LYS A 512 23.78 -29.36 -0.87
C LYS A 512 22.53 -29.36 -1.75
N PHE A 513 21.81 -28.24 -1.76
CA PHE A 513 20.61 -28.06 -2.59
C PHE A 513 20.97 -28.13 -4.09
N PRO A 514 20.22 -28.86 -4.93
CA PRO A 514 20.57 -29.10 -6.34
C PRO A 514 20.52 -27.81 -7.19
N LEU A 515 21.34 -27.75 -8.24
CA LEU A 515 21.42 -26.56 -9.09
C LEU A 515 20.16 -26.40 -9.92
N TYR A 516 19.45 -25.28 -9.75
CA TYR A 516 18.29 -24.93 -10.59
C TYR A 516 18.63 -25.05 -12.09
N PRO A 517 17.70 -25.48 -12.97
CA PRO A 517 17.97 -25.83 -14.37
C PRO A 517 18.79 -24.79 -15.15
N PHE A 518 18.52 -23.49 -14.92
CA PHE A 518 19.27 -22.39 -15.53
C PHE A 518 20.75 -22.35 -15.11
N HIS A 519 21.06 -22.55 -13.82
CA HIS A 519 22.44 -22.56 -13.34
C HIS A 519 23.18 -23.84 -13.74
N ARG A 520 22.48 -24.97 -13.89
CA ARG A 520 23.06 -26.19 -14.46
C ARG A 520 23.39 -26.01 -15.93
N PHE A 521 22.49 -25.40 -16.71
CA PHE A 521 22.79 -24.99 -18.09
C PHE A 521 24.02 -24.09 -18.21
N LEU A 522 24.18 -23.06 -17.36
CA LEU A 522 25.36 -22.20 -17.42
C LEU A 522 26.68 -22.94 -17.09
N LEU A 523 26.62 -23.89 -16.16
CA LEU A 523 27.76 -24.76 -15.83
C LEU A 523 28.11 -25.68 -17.01
N ASP A 524 27.12 -26.37 -17.57
CA ASP A 524 27.25 -27.23 -18.75
C ASP A 524 27.72 -26.45 -20.00
N SER A 525 27.36 -25.16 -20.12
CA SER A 525 27.80 -24.29 -21.23
C SER A 525 29.16 -23.63 -21.00
N GLY A 526 29.83 -23.90 -19.88
CA GLY A 526 31.13 -23.32 -19.53
C GLY A 526 31.12 -21.81 -19.26
N VAL A 527 29.96 -21.18 -19.03
CA VAL A 527 29.83 -19.72 -18.90
C VAL A 527 29.83 -19.33 -17.42
N THR A 528 30.78 -18.49 -17.02
CA THR A 528 30.86 -17.97 -15.66
C THR A 528 29.61 -17.15 -15.32
N PRO A 529 29.00 -17.33 -14.14
CA PRO A 529 27.78 -16.62 -13.74
C PRO A 529 28.09 -15.19 -13.25
N GLU A 530 28.84 -14.44 -14.04
CA GLU A 530 29.23 -13.06 -13.75
C GLU A 530 28.04 -12.12 -13.93
N ALA A 531 27.98 -11.09 -13.08
CA ALA A 531 26.81 -10.23 -12.96
C ALA A 531 26.55 -9.36 -14.20
N GLU A 532 27.59 -9.09 -14.99
CA GLU A 532 27.57 -8.16 -16.12
C GLU A 532 26.99 -8.81 -17.39
N HIS A 533 27.17 -10.12 -17.58
CA HIS A 533 26.65 -10.87 -18.75
C HIS A 533 25.28 -11.54 -18.50
N ARG A 534 24.60 -11.14 -17.41
CA ARG A 534 23.37 -11.80 -16.95
C ARG A 534 22.21 -11.73 -17.94
N GLU A 535 22.11 -10.69 -18.76
CA GLU A 535 21.05 -10.59 -19.77
C GLU A 535 21.30 -11.53 -20.96
N GLU A 536 22.56 -11.72 -21.35
CA GLU A 536 23.00 -12.62 -22.43
C GLU A 536 22.85 -14.08 -22.01
N GLN A 537 23.26 -14.42 -20.78
CA GLN A 537 22.99 -15.72 -20.15
C GLN A 537 21.48 -16.06 -20.18
N LEU A 538 20.63 -15.09 -19.82
CA LEU A 538 19.16 -15.24 -19.87
C LEU A 538 18.62 -15.32 -21.30
N TYR A 539 19.27 -14.68 -22.28
CA TYR A 539 18.91 -14.81 -23.70
C TYR A 539 19.23 -16.21 -24.23
N MET A 540 20.45 -16.72 -24.02
CA MET A 540 20.83 -18.08 -24.43
C MET A 540 19.90 -19.15 -23.86
N TRP A 541 19.60 -19.07 -22.55
CA TRP A 541 18.63 -19.98 -21.93
C TRP A 541 17.22 -19.84 -22.54
N ARG A 542 16.78 -18.64 -22.93
CA ARG A 542 15.49 -18.47 -23.62
C ARG A 542 15.50 -19.07 -25.02
N SER A 543 16.61 -19.00 -25.74
CA SER A 543 16.76 -19.48 -27.13
C SER A 543 16.84 -21.01 -27.27
N LEU A 544 17.17 -21.76 -26.21
CA LEU A 544 17.11 -23.23 -26.22
C LEU A 544 15.73 -23.77 -26.63
N LYS A 545 15.68 -24.88 -27.36
CA LYS A 545 14.43 -25.59 -27.69
C LYS A 545 13.77 -26.17 -26.41
N PRO A 546 12.44 -26.38 -26.38
CA PRO A 546 11.75 -26.93 -25.20
C PRO A 546 12.34 -28.25 -24.69
N SER A 547 12.67 -29.19 -25.59
CA SER A 547 13.31 -30.47 -25.25
C SER A 547 14.69 -30.32 -24.59
N GLN A 548 15.49 -29.34 -25.02
CA GLN A 548 16.78 -29.04 -24.37
C GLN A 548 16.59 -28.49 -22.95
N LYS A 549 15.56 -27.65 -22.73
CA LYS A 549 15.18 -27.18 -21.39
C LYS A 549 14.58 -28.28 -20.51
N GLU A 550 14.01 -29.32 -21.12
CA GLU A 550 13.39 -30.44 -20.42
C GLU A 550 14.43 -31.39 -19.81
N LYS A 551 15.56 -31.64 -20.50
CA LYS A 551 16.74 -32.32 -19.93
C LYS A 551 17.10 -31.74 -18.56
N TYR A 552 17.43 -30.45 -18.51
CA TYR A 552 17.81 -29.75 -17.28
C TYR A 552 16.71 -29.70 -16.20
N GLN A 553 15.44 -29.78 -16.59
CA GLN A 553 14.33 -29.88 -15.64
C GLN A 553 14.19 -31.28 -15.05
N ASN A 554 14.44 -32.33 -15.83
CA ASN A 554 14.39 -33.71 -15.37
C ASN A 554 15.60 -34.05 -14.49
N GLU A 555 16.80 -33.57 -14.84
CA GLU A 555 17.99 -33.63 -13.97
C GLU A 555 17.74 -32.93 -12.63
N PHE A 556 17.19 -31.71 -12.65
CA PHE A 556 16.83 -31.03 -11.40
C PHE A 556 15.76 -31.79 -10.59
N ARG A 557 14.83 -32.52 -11.24
CA ARG A 557 13.83 -33.34 -10.54
C ARG A 557 14.46 -34.57 -9.86
N SER A 558 15.38 -35.27 -10.51
CA SER A 558 16.05 -36.45 -9.94
C SER A 558 17.10 -36.07 -8.88
N GLU A 559 17.90 -35.02 -9.09
CA GLU A 559 18.75 -34.49 -8.02
C GLU A 559 17.92 -33.99 -6.82
N ARG A 560 16.67 -33.56 -7.05
CA ARG A 560 15.78 -33.08 -5.99
C ARG A 560 15.20 -34.18 -5.11
N THR A 561 14.85 -35.35 -5.64
CA THR A 561 14.39 -36.48 -4.80
C THR A 561 15.52 -36.96 -3.90
N VAL A 562 16.70 -37.22 -4.47
CA VAL A 562 17.91 -37.62 -3.74
C VAL A 562 18.31 -36.58 -2.68
N TYR A 563 18.14 -35.28 -2.96
CA TYR A 563 18.33 -34.23 -1.96
C TYR A 563 17.32 -34.31 -0.81
N ASP A 564 16.03 -34.49 -1.10
CA ASP A 564 14.98 -34.53 -0.08
C ASP A 564 14.97 -35.85 0.71
N GLU A 565 15.58 -36.92 0.20
CA GLU A 565 15.94 -38.14 0.93
C GLU A 565 17.11 -37.88 1.89
N LYS A 566 18.27 -37.45 1.39
CA LYS A 566 19.45 -37.15 2.21
C LYS A 566 19.22 -36.06 3.26
N LEU A 567 18.31 -35.12 2.99
CA LEU A 567 17.90 -34.12 3.97
C LEU A 567 17.02 -34.70 5.09
N ARG A 568 16.20 -35.72 4.81
CA ARG A 568 15.46 -36.47 5.84
C ARG A 568 16.41 -37.29 6.71
N GLU A 569 17.35 -38.02 6.09
CA GLU A 569 18.41 -38.78 6.78
C GLU A 569 19.21 -37.88 7.73
N TRP A 570 19.77 -36.77 7.22
CA TRP A 570 20.55 -35.81 8.01
C TRP A 570 19.74 -35.16 9.14
N ASN A 571 18.44 -34.88 8.93
CA ASN A 571 17.59 -34.35 9.99
C ASN A 571 17.32 -35.42 11.08
N ALA A 572 17.14 -36.68 10.70
CA ALA A 572 16.94 -37.79 11.64
C ALA A 572 18.20 -38.06 12.47
N GLU A 573 19.36 -38.15 11.82
CA GLU A 573 20.69 -38.25 12.46
C GLU A 573 20.90 -37.13 13.50
N LYS A 574 20.65 -35.87 13.12
CA LYS A 574 20.82 -34.72 14.04
C LYS A 574 19.78 -34.67 15.16
N THR A 575 18.60 -35.26 14.96
CA THR A 575 17.61 -35.45 16.03
C THR A 575 18.06 -36.53 17.01
N ALA A 576 18.64 -37.64 16.52
CA ALA A 576 19.21 -38.70 17.35
C ALA A 576 20.46 -38.25 18.14
N GLU A 577 21.23 -37.30 17.60
CA GLU A 577 22.34 -36.62 18.32
C GLU A 577 21.88 -35.65 19.43
N GLY A 578 20.59 -35.35 19.54
CA GLY A 578 20.04 -34.46 20.59
C GLY A 578 20.45 -32.98 20.46
N LYS A 579 20.46 -32.42 19.23
CA LYS A 579 20.98 -31.06 18.93
C LYS A 579 19.99 -30.13 18.21
#